data_AF-Q10YG6-F1
#
_entry.id   AF-Q10YG6-F1
#
_cell.length_a   1.000
_cell.length_b   1.000
_cell.length_c   1.000
_cell.angle_alpha   90.00
_cell.angle_beta   90.00
_cell.angle_gamma   90.00
#
_symmetry.space_group_name_H-M   'P 1'
#
loop_
_entity.id
_entity.type
_entity.pdbx_description
1 polymer ?
#
loop_
_entity_poly.entity_id
_entity_poly.type
_entity_poly.pdbx_seq_one_letter_code
_entity_poly.pdbx_strand_id
1 'polypeptide(L)'
;MLQKTKKAVVTTVKVGHIEFEGLMLPNGSYAIAISQLDALGLIRQNKASKVLKASLGNSFQFDKTISELNPRAVNIISLLDFEKLLIKLDRKGHKPAQDLRDELIGLSFKQVLSEAFRQKFEKDENQQWLKERQDGKYMRRTFTDSIKDYIENNPQLSNNDKTWIYSNASDTLNKLMFGRTAKQLCKSYQCKKDQLRDQFERKDIIGIRRLEEHAMNLVDRQNVHPVQAVKEAFSFWDGARV
;
A
#
# COMPACT_ATOMS: atom_id res chain seq x y z
N MET A 1 -28.85 33.28 23.43
CA MET A 1 -27.43 33.02 23.09
C MET A 1 -27.37 31.88 22.09
N LEU A 2 -26.93 32.10 20.85
CA LEU A 2 -26.70 31.00 19.90
C LEU A 2 -25.54 30.13 20.43
N GLN A 3 -25.79 28.85 20.64
CA GLN A 3 -24.72 27.87 20.85
C GLN A 3 -23.77 27.97 19.66
N LYS A 4 -22.50 28.34 19.89
CA LYS A 4 -21.44 28.19 18.88
C LYS A 4 -21.53 26.75 18.37
N THR A 5 -21.93 26.57 17.11
CA THR A 5 -21.88 25.29 16.42
C THR A 5 -20.45 24.78 16.54
N LYS A 6 -20.23 23.79 17.40
CA LYS A 6 -18.92 23.15 17.54
C LYS A 6 -18.56 22.61 16.16
N LYS A 7 -17.45 23.09 15.59
CA LYS A 7 -16.99 22.70 14.26
C LYS A 7 -16.29 21.34 14.35
N ALA A 8 -16.33 20.57 13.27
CA ALA A 8 -15.50 19.39 13.14
C ALA A 8 -14.02 19.80 13.04
N VAL A 9 -13.15 19.08 13.76
CA VAL A 9 -11.70 19.22 13.67
C VAL A 9 -11.22 18.37 12.48
N VAL A 10 -10.32 18.92 11.68
CA VAL A 10 -9.75 18.24 10.52
C VAL A 10 -8.33 17.80 10.85
N THR A 11 -7.98 16.58 10.48
CA THR A 11 -6.59 16.11 10.55
C THR A 11 -6.23 15.25 9.36
N THR A 12 -4.96 15.27 8.97
CA THR A 12 -4.44 14.38 7.94
C THR A 12 -4.23 13.00 8.54
N VAL A 13 -4.94 12.03 7.99
CA VAL A 13 -4.76 10.60 8.28
C VAL A 13 -3.77 10.04 7.27
N LYS A 14 -2.72 9.39 7.76
CA LYS A 14 -1.70 8.73 6.94
C LYS A 14 -1.82 7.22 7.08
N VAL A 15 -1.85 6.51 5.96
CA VAL A 15 -1.80 5.05 5.88
C VAL A 15 -0.68 4.70 4.90
N GLY A 16 0.54 4.59 5.43
CA GLY A 16 1.77 4.62 4.62
C GLY A 16 1.89 5.93 3.81
N HIS A 17 1.84 5.84 2.48
CA HIS A 17 1.85 6.91 1.48
C HIS A 17 0.44 7.40 1.09
N ILE A 18 -0.62 6.72 1.52
CA ILE A 18 -1.98 7.19 1.31
C ILE A 18 -2.26 8.26 2.38
N GLU A 19 -2.61 9.46 1.94
CA GLU A 19 -2.98 10.57 2.81
C GLU A 19 -4.37 11.07 2.45
N PHE A 20 -5.21 11.31 3.46
CA PHE A 20 -6.54 11.89 3.30
C PHE A 20 -6.96 12.63 4.57
N GLU A 21 -8.00 13.45 4.48
CA GLU A 21 -8.52 14.18 5.65
C GLU A 21 -9.57 13.35 6.41
N GLY A 22 -9.34 13.18 7.70
CA GLY A 22 -10.33 12.66 8.65
C GLY A 22 -10.99 13.79 9.45
N LEU A 23 -12.26 13.60 9.81
CA LEU A 23 -13.02 14.55 10.62
C LEU A 23 -13.30 13.96 12.00
N MET A 24 -12.98 14.71 13.05
CA MET A 24 -13.51 14.45 14.40
C MET A 24 -14.70 15.37 14.66
N LEU A 25 -15.87 14.79 14.80
CA LEU A 25 -17.12 15.50 15.06
C LEU A 25 -17.19 15.98 16.53
N PRO A 26 -18.03 16.98 16.85
CA PRO A 26 -18.15 17.53 18.21
C PRO A 26 -18.51 16.54 19.32
N ASN A 27 -19.11 15.41 18.96
CA ASN A 27 -19.49 14.31 19.85
C ASN A 27 -18.33 13.29 20.04
N GLY A 28 -17.17 13.53 19.44
CA GLY A 28 -16.01 12.63 19.48
C GLY A 28 -16.04 11.49 18.44
N SER A 29 -17.09 11.36 17.63
CA SER A 29 -17.12 10.34 16.57
C SER A 29 -16.34 10.78 15.33
N TYR A 30 -15.84 9.81 14.56
CA TYR A 30 -15.10 10.07 13.34
C TYR A 30 -15.96 9.96 12.08
N ALA A 31 -15.64 10.80 11.10
CA ALA A 31 -16.31 10.83 9.81
C ALA A 31 -15.32 11.15 8.67
N ILE A 32 -15.74 10.88 7.44
CA ILE A 32 -14.99 11.18 6.23
C ILE A 32 -15.88 11.98 5.28
N ALA A 33 -15.34 13.07 4.74
CA ALA A 33 -16.05 13.89 3.75
C ALA A 33 -16.15 13.16 2.40
N ILE A 34 -17.24 13.38 1.66
CA ILE A 34 -17.43 12.74 0.34
C ILE A 34 -16.34 13.14 -0.66
N SER A 35 -15.81 14.36 -0.57
CA SER A 35 -14.68 14.81 -1.39
C SER A 35 -13.43 13.94 -1.17
N GLN A 36 -13.21 13.45 0.04
CA GLN A 36 -12.08 12.58 0.36
C GLN A 36 -12.26 11.17 -0.23
N LEU A 37 -13.50 10.68 -0.34
CA LEU A 37 -13.78 9.41 -1.02
C LEU A 37 -13.48 9.48 -2.53
N ASP A 38 -13.68 10.65 -3.14
CA ASP A 38 -13.33 10.91 -4.54
C ASP A 38 -11.81 11.03 -4.71
N ALA A 39 -11.14 11.75 -3.79
CA ALA A 39 -9.69 11.87 -3.78
C ALA A 39 -8.98 10.51 -3.62
N LEU A 40 -9.56 9.60 -2.83
CA LEU A 40 -9.10 8.20 -2.69
C LEU A 40 -9.48 7.31 -3.90
N GLY A 41 -10.17 7.85 -4.89
CA GLY A 41 -10.62 7.13 -6.07
C GLY A 41 -11.70 6.09 -5.79
N LEU A 42 -12.34 6.11 -4.62
CA LEU A 42 -13.32 5.12 -4.19
C LEU A 42 -14.68 5.33 -4.85
N ILE A 43 -15.16 6.57 -4.87
CA ILE A 43 -16.42 6.96 -5.51
C ILE A 43 -16.31 8.38 -6.06
N ARG A 44 -16.86 8.65 -7.25
CA ARG A 44 -16.96 10.04 -7.75
C ARG A 44 -17.99 10.82 -6.94
N GLN A 45 -17.68 12.06 -6.55
CA GLN A 45 -18.54 12.89 -5.70
C GLN A 45 -19.93 13.08 -6.31
N ASN A 46 -20.03 13.27 -7.63
CA ASN A 46 -21.30 13.42 -8.34
C ASN A 46 -22.14 12.13 -8.43
N LYS A 47 -21.54 10.96 -8.19
CA LYS A 47 -22.20 9.65 -8.15
C LYS A 47 -22.37 9.11 -6.73
N ALA A 48 -21.86 9.82 -5.73
CA ALA A 48 -21.76 9.32 -4.35
C ALA A 48 -23.11 8.84 -3.80
N SER A 49 -24.18 9.61 -4.01
CA SER A 49 -25.52 9.25 -3.50
C SER A 49 -26.00 7.90 -4.01
N LYS A 50 -25.85 7.66 -5.33
CA LYS A 50 -26.24 6.39 -5.97
C LYS A 50 -25.40 5.22 -5.45
N VAL A 51 -24.07 5.40 -5.38
CA VAL A 51 -23.15 4.34 -4.98
C VAL A 51 -23.30 3.98 -3.50
N LEU A 52 -23.45 4.98 -2.62
CA LEU A 52 -23.64 4.78 -1.19
C LEU A 52 -24.98 4.11 -0.90
N LYS A 53 -26.08 4.53 -1.53
CA LYS A 53 -27.37 3.84 -1.39
C LYS A 53 -27.31 2.39 -1.85
N ALA A 54 -26.63 2.13 -2.97
CA ALA A 54 -26.44 0.76 -3.46
C ALA A 54 -25.55 -0.11 -2.56
N SER A 55 -24.69 0.50 -1.73
CA SER A 55 -23.71 -0.22 -0.90
C SER A 55 -24.14 -0.35 0.56
N LEU A 56 -24.82 0.67 1.09
CA LEU A 56 -25.21 0.84 2.49
C LEU A 56 -26.72 0.71 2.71
N GLY A 57 -27.53 0.73 1.65
CA GLY A 57 -28.99 0.61 1.69
C GLY A 57 -29.71 1.86 1.20
N ASN A 58 -30.92 1.68 0.67
CA ASN A 58 -31.71 2.76 0.05
C ASN A 58 -32.11 3.87 1.02
N SER A 59 -32.16 3.57 2.32
CA SER A 59 -32.43 4.53 3.40
C SER A 59 -31.23 5.41 3.75
N PHE A 60 -30.04 5.14 3.18
CA PHE A 60 -28.85 5.94 3.45
C PHE A 60 -29.06 7.42 3.10
N GLN A 61 -28.66 8.28 4.02
CA GLN A 61 -28.64 9.73 3.88
C GLN A 61 -27.26 10.26 4.29
N PHE A 62 -26.86 11.36 3.66
CA PHE A 62 -25.64 12.05 4.07
C PHE A 62 -25.90 12.81 5.36
N ASP A 63 -24.99 12.64 6.31
CA ASP A 63 -24.83 13.63 7.36
C ASP A 63 -24.09 14.85 6.80
N LYS A 64 -24.26 15.99 7.47
CA LYS A 64 -23.59 17.23 7.12
C LYS A 64 -22.86 17.78 8.33
N THR A 65 -21.67 18.33 8.08
CA THR A 65 -20.92 19.05 9.11
C THR A 65 -20.23 20.27 8.54
N ILE A 66 -19.87 21.20 9.41
CA ILE A 66 -19.01 22.35 9.11
C ILE A 66 -17.69 22.08 9.81
N SER A 67 -16.58 22.21 9.09
CA SER A 67 -15.25 22.03 9.67
C SER A 67 -14.61 23.37 10.02
N GLU A 68 -13.51 23.32 10.77
CA GLU A 68 -12.68 24.51 11.01
C GLU A 68 -12.06 25.08 9.73
N LEU A 69 -11.81 24.23 8.72
CA LEU A 69 -11.21 24.62 7.44
C LEU A 69 -12.22 25.14 6.41
N ASN A 70 -13.47 24.67 6.46
CA ASN A 70 -14.49 25.06 5.50
C ASN A 70 -15.76 25.57 6.20
N PRO A 71 -16.13 26.86 6.00
CA PRO A 71 -17.33 27.42 6.60
C PRO A 71 -18.63 26.88 5.99
N ARG A 72 -18.57 26.20 4.83
CA ARG A 72 -19.74 25.58 4.20
C ARG A 72 -19.93 24.16 4.71
N ALA A 73 -21.19 23.78 4.90
CA ALA A 73 -21.54 22.42 5.28
C ALA A 73 -21.15 21.44 4.16
N VAL A 74 -20.39 20.40 4.51
CA VAL A 74 -19.97 19.33 3.60
C VAL A 74 -20.71 18.04 3.94
N ASN A 75 -21.00 17.24 2.91
CA ASN A 75 -21.56 15.91 3.10
C ASN A 75 -20.47 14.98 3.65
N ILE A 76 -20.83 14.18 4.63
CA ILE A 76 -19.95 13.22 5.28
C ILE A 76 -20.61 11.83 5.35
N ILE A 77 -19.79 10.82 5.58
CA ILE A 77 -20.22 9.50 6.04
C ILE A 77 -19.53 9.17 7.36
N SER A 78 -20.18 8.38 8.21
CA SER A 78 -19.58 7.84 9.43
C SER A 78 -18.39 6.94 9.10
N LEU A 79 -17.44 6.80 10.04
CA LEU A 79 -16.31 5.87 9.87
C LEU A 79 -16.80 4.42 9.62
N LEU A 80 -17.85 3.99 10.33
CA LEU A 80 -18.43 2.66 10.16
C LEU A 80 -19.00 2.46 8.74
N ASP A 81 -19.68 3.47 8.21
CA ASP A 81 -20.22 3.39 6.85
C ASP A 81 -19.13 3.45 5.78
N PHE A 82 -18.03 4.15 6.05
CA PHE A 82 -16.84 4.10 5.22
C PHE A 82 -16.24 2.69 5.17
N GLU A 83 -16.07 2.04 6.33
CA GLU A 83 -15.56 0.65 6.39
C GLU A 83 -16.48 -0.33 5.64
N LYS A 84 -17.80 -0.20 5.82
CA LYS A 84 -18.80 -0.99 5.07
C LYS A 84 -18.69 -0.75 3.57
N LEU A 85 -18.55 0.51 3.15
CA LEU A 85 -18.37 0.86 1.74
C LEU A 85 -17.11 0.20 1.17
N LEU A 86 -15.97 0.29 1.87
CA LEU A 86 -14.71 -0.33 1.44
C LEU A 86 -14.87 -1.82 1.21
N ILE A 87 -15.50 -2.55 2.16
CA ILE A 87 -15.74 -3.99 2.04
C ILE A 87 -16.61 -4.30 0.81
N LYS A 88 -17.65 -3.49 0.55
CA LYS A 88 -18.55 -3.71 -0.60
C LYS A 88 -17.86 -3.43 -1.94
N LEU A 89 -17.00 -2.41 -1.99
CA LEU A 89 -16.22 -2.08 -3.19
C LEU A 89 -15.16 -3.15 -3.47
N ASP A 90 -14.42 -3.57 -2.43
CA ASP A 90 -13.42 -4.64 -2.52
C ASP A 90 -14.04 -5.94 -3.06
N ARG A 91 -15.16 -6.40 -2.48
CA ARG A 91 -15.88 -7.60 -2.95
C ARG A 91 -16.37 -7.52 -4.41
N LYS A 92 -16.44 -6.32 -4.98
CA LYS A 92 -16.79 -6.08 -6.39
C LYS A 92 -15.57 -5.95 -7.31
N GLY A 93 -14.35 -6.15 -6.79
CA GLY A 93 -13.12 -6.02 -7.56
C GLY A 93 -12.62 -4.59 -7.72
N HIS A 94 -13.10 -3.63 -6.89
CA HIS A 94 -12.70 -2.24 -7.03
C HIS A 94 -11.26 -2.02 -6.54
N LYS A 95 -10.34 -1.83 -7.48
CA LYS A 95 -8.90 -1.86 -7.21
C LYS A 95 -8.42 -0.85 -6.15
N PRO A 96 -8.82 0.44 -6.18
CA PRO A 96 -8.46 1.38 -5.11
C PRO A 96 -8.96 0.95 -3.71
N ALA A 97 -10.10 0.27 -3.62
CA ALA A 97 -10.63 -0.20 -2.34
C ALA A 97 -9.86 -1.43 -1.85
N GLN A 98 -9.50 -2.34 -2.76
CA GLN A 98 -8.61 -3.48 -2.49
C GLN A 98 -7.26 -2.99 -1.97
N ASP A 99 -6.62 -2.08 -2.69
CA ASP A 99 -5.31 -1.56 -2.32
C ASP A 99 -5.35 -0.90 -0.94
N LEU A 100 -6.34 -0.04 -0.67
CA LEU A 100 -6.49 0.57 0.66
C LEU A 100 -6.74 -0.47 1.76
N ARG A 101 -7.55 -1.51 1.52
CA ARG A 101 -7.76 -2.58 2.50
C ARG A 101 -6.50 -3.41 2.74
N ASP A 102 -5.72 -3.69 1.70
CA ASP A 102 -4.46 -4.43 1.80
C ASP A 102 -3.41 -3.69 2.63
N GLU A 103 -3.41 -2.35 2.55
CA GLU A 103 -2.56 -1.49 3.38
C GLU A 103 -3.02 -1.45 4.84
N LEU A 104 -4.30 -1.63 5.13
CA LEU A 104 -4.84 -1.66 6.49
C LEU A 104 -4.69 -3.03 7.20
N ILE A 105 -4.20 -4.06 6.50
CA ILE A 105 -4.03 -5.40 7.06
C ILE A 105 -3.15 -5.36 8.32
N GLY A 106 -3.65 -5.99 9.39
CA GLY A 106 -2.92 -6.16 10.65
C GLY A 106 -2.98 -4.97 11.60
N LEU A 107 -3.40 -3.77 11.16
CA LEU A 107 -3.40 -2.58 12.03
C LEU A 107 -4.44 -2.68 13.17
N SER A 108 -5.69 -3.01 12.85
CA SER A 108 -6.76 -3.08 13.84
C SER A 108 -6.58 -4.23 14.83
N PHE A 109 -6.21 -5.42 14.34
CA PHE A 109 -6.06 -6.59 15.21
C PHE A 109 -4.78 -6.52 16.05
N LYS A 110 -3.67 -5.97 15.51
CA LYS A 110 -2.46 -5.70 16.31
C LYS A 110 -2.76 -4.74 17.45
N GLN A 111 -3.57 -3.71 17.21
CA GLN A 111 -3.99 -2.79 18.27
C GLN A 111 -4.79 -3.53 19.36
N VAL A 112 -5.83 -4.29 18.99
CA VAL A 112 -6.64 -5.06 19.94
C VAL A 112 -5.77 -6.05 20.75
N LEU A 113 -4.84 -6.74 20.11
CA LEU A 113 -3.91 -7.65 20.80
C LEU A 113 -2.96 -6.88 21.72
N SER A 114 -2.43 -5.74 21.28
CA SER A 114 -1.55 -4.91 22.11
C SER A 114 -2.27 -4.43 23.37
N GLU A 115 -3.53 -3.98 23.23
CA GLU A 115 -4.39 -3.61 24.35
C GLU A 115 -4.64 -4.80 25.29
N ALA A 116 -4.97 -5.98 24.74
CA ALA A 116 -5.19 -7.20 25.52
C ALA A 116 -3.94 -7.65 26.31
N PHE A 117 -2.75 -7.52 25.73
CA PHE A 117 -1.48 -7.85 26.35
C PHE A 117 -0.83 -6.68 27.12
N ARG A 118 -1.50 -5.52 27.20
CA ARG A 118 -0.98 -4.29 27.81
C ARG A 118 0.36 -3.83 27.22
N GLN A 119 0.63 -4.19 25.97
CA GLN A 119 1.77 -3.69 25.22
C GLN A 119 1.45 -2.29 24.73
N LYS A 120 2.43 -1.37 24.80
CA LYS A 120 2.28 -0.05 24.19
C LYS A 120 2.18 -0.21 22.68
N PHE A 121 1.06 0.25 22.13
CA PHE A 121 0.91 0.38 20.69
C PHE A 121 1.66 1.63 20.23
N GLU A 122 2.92 1.48 19.83
CA GLU A 122 3.73 2.60 19.35
C GLU A 122 3.30 2.99 17.94
N LYS A 123 2.67 4.17 17.85
CA LYS A 123 2.13 4.73 16.60
C LYS A 123 3.21 4.86 15.51
N ASP A 124 4.41 5.24 15.91
CA ASP A 124 5.51 5.54 14.99
C ASP A 124 6.08 4.27 14.34
N GLU A 125 6.23 3.18 15.09
CA GLU A 125 6.71 1.90 14.55
C GLU A 125 5.75 1.32 13.49
N ASN A 126 4.45 1.43 13.72
CA ASN A 126 3.45 0.93 12.77
C ASN A 126 3.40 1.77 11.48
N GLN A 127 3.50 3.10 11.60
CA GLN A 127 3.56 3.96 10.43
C GLN A 127 4.85 3.73 9.64
N GLN A 128 5.96 3.51 10.33
CA GLN A 128 7.23 3.16 9.70
C GLN A 128 7.15 1.82 8.99
N TRP A 129 6.50 0.82 9.59
CA TRP A 129 6.29 -0.49 8.98
C TRP A 129 5.43 -0.41 7.71
N LEU A 130 4.31 0.33 7.76
CA LEU A 130 3.47 0.58 6.58
C LEU A 130 4.28 1.22 5.45
N LYS A 131 5.05 2.25 5.78
CA LYS A 131 5.91 2.95 4.81
C LYS A 131 6.91 2.00 4.18
N GLU A 132 7.59 1.17 4.96
CA GLU A 132 8.58 0.23 4.43
C GLU A 132 7.97 -0.86 3.54
N ARG A 133 6.80 -1.39 3.92
CA ARG A 133 6.05 -2.34 3.08
C ARG A 133 5.69 -1.71 1.74
N GLN A 134 5.21 -0.47 1.74
CA GLN A 134 4.84 0.24 0.51
C GLN A 134 6.06 0.64 -0.32
N ASP A 135 7.12 1.15 0.30
CA ASP A 135 8.40 1.43 -0.36
C ASP A 135 8.95 0.16 -1.05
N GLY A 136 8.81 -1.00 -0.40
CA GLY A 136 9.20 -2.30 -0.98
C GLY A 136 8.37 -2.68 -2.21
N LYS A 137 7.05 -2.45 -2.19
CA LYS A 137 6.17 -2.66 -3.35
C LYS A 137 6.48 -1.67 -4.48
N TYR A 138 6.72 -0.41 -4.15
CA TYR A 138 7.10 0.63 -5.11
C TYR A 138 8.41 0.26 -5.79
N MET A 139 9.45 -0.06 -5.01
CA MET A 139 10.75 -0.41 -5.55
C MET A 139 10.69 -1.63 -6.46
N ARG A 140 9.87 -2.62 -6.10
CA ARG A 140 9.65 -3.79 -6.93
C ARG A 140 9.09 -3.41 -8.31
N ARG A 141 8.15 -2.47 -8.37
CA ARG A 141 7.57 -1.98 -9.64
C ARG A 141 8.61 -1.23 -10.47
N THR A 142 9.32 -0.29 -9.85
CA THR A 142 10.37 0.47 -10.53
C THR A 142 11.47 -0.44 -11.08
N PHE A 143 11.90 -1.45 -10.32
CA PHE A 143 12.87 -2.42 -10.83
C PHE A 143 12.30 -3.24 -11.99
N THR A 144 11.04 -3.67 -11.96
CA THR A 144 10.45 -4.34 -13.12
C THR A 144 10.31 -3.41 -14.33
N ASP A 145 10.05 -2.12 -14.13
CA ASP A 145 10.02 -1.14 -15.21
C ASP A 145 11.42 -0.95 -15.82
N SER A 146 12.49 -0.88 -15.01
CA SER A 146 13.88 -0.86 -15.55
C SER A 146 14.21 -2.10 -16.38
N ILE A 147 13.70 -3.28 -16.00
CA ILE A 147 13.88 -4.51 -16.78
C ILE A 147 13.14 -4.41 -18.11
N LYS A 148 11.95 -3.80 -18.11
CA LYS A 148 11.17 -3.58 -19.32
C LYS A 148 11.93 -2.67 -20.29
N ASP A 149 12.41 -1.54 -19.81
CA ASP A 149 13.17 -0.58 -20.61
C ASP A 149 14.46 -1.21 -21.13
N TYR A 150 15.15 -2.02 -20.31
CA TYR A 150 16.30 -2.81 -20.75
C TYR A 150 15.96 -3.75 -21.92
N ILE A 151 14.83 -4.47 -21.85
CA ILE A 151 14.40 -5.37 -22.94
C ILE A 151 14.14 -4.57 -24.23
N GLU A 152 13.47 -3.43 -24.12
CA GLU A 152 13.13 -2.57 -25.26
C GLU A 152 14.38 -1.98 -25.93
N ASN A 153 15.37 -1.58 -25.12
CA ASN A 153 16.62 -0.99 -25.59
C ASN A 153 17.65 -2.02 -26.10
N ASN A 154 17.43 -3.31 -25.88
CA ASN A 154 18.35 -4.38 -26.29
C ASN A 154 17.65 -5.37 -27.25
N PRO A 155 17.39 -4.97 -28.52
CA PRO A 155 16.66 -5.78 -29.48
C PRO A 155 17.36 -7.12 -29.80
N GLN A 156 18.68 -7.17 -29.65
CA GLN A 156 19.55 -8.33 -29.86
C GLN A 156 19.38 -9.45 -28.83
N LEU A 157 18.65 -9.23 -27.72
CA LEU A 157 18.35 -10.27 -26.75
C LEU A 157 17.58 -11.42 -27.40
N SER A 158 17.89 -12.65 -26.98
CA SER A 158 17.17 -13.83 -27.46
C SER A 158 15.69 -13.78 -27.03
N ASN A 159 14.79 -14.36 -27.82
CA ASN A 159 13.38 -14.46 -27.47
C ASN A 159 13.18 -15.19 -26.13
N ASN A 160 14.04 -16.15 -25.82
CA ASN A 160 14.01 -16.87 -24.56
C ASN A 160 14.38 -15.94 -23.38
N ASP A 161 15.42 -15.11 -23.53
CA ASP A 161 15.81 -14.17 -22.49
C ASP A 161 14.72 -13.13 -22.24
N LYS A 162 14.18 -12.49 -23.29
CA LYS A 162 13.07 -11.53 -23.18
C LYS A 162 11.88 -12.12 -22.41
N THR A 163 11.60 -13.41 -22.60
CA THR A 163 10.51 -14.13 -21.93
C THR A 163 10.78 -14.35 -20.45
N TRP A 164 12.00 -14.77 -20.09
CA TRP A 164 12.29 -15.27 -18.74
C TRP A 164 13.01 -14.29 -17.83
N ILE A 165 13.55 -13.18 -18.34
CA ILE A 165 14.40 -12.23 -17.61
C ILE A 165 13.80 -11.73 -16.30
N TYR A 166 12.50 -11.39 -16.27
CA TYR A 166 11.80 -10.99 -15.05
C TYR A 166 11.83 -12.09 -13.99
N SER A 167 11.47 -13.30 -14.38
CA SER A 167 11.41 -14.44 -13.46
C SER A 167 12.81 -14.84 -12.99
N ASN A 168 13.80 -14.82 -13.87
CA ASN A 168 15.18 -15.16 -13.58
C ASN A 168 15.82 -14.14 -12.63
N ALA A 169 15.60 -12.84 -12.85
CA ALA A 169 16.11 -11.80 -11.94
C ALA A 169 15.48 -11.94 -10.54
N SER A 170 14.17 -12.19 -10.49
CA SER A 170 13.44 -12.37 -9.23
C SER A 170 13.86 -13.62 -8.47
N ASP A 171 14.00 -14.76 -9.16
CA ASP A 171 14.44 -16.01 -8.54
C ASP A 171 15.92 -15.96 -8.16
N THR A 172 16.75 -15.23 -8.90
CA THR A 172 18.15 -14.99 -8.52
C THR A 172 18.20 -14.22 -7.20
N LEU A 173 17.42 -13.14 -7.08
CA LEU A 173 17.32 -12.37 -5.84
C LEU A 173 16.88 -13.26 -4.66
N ASN A 174 15.80 -14.03 -4.85
CA ASN A 174 15.27 -14.89 -3.79
C ASN A 174 16.25 -16.00 -3.40
N LYS A 175 16.98 -16.58 -4.37
CA LYS A 175 18.00 -17.58 -4.09
C LYS A 175 19.17 -17.00 -3.30
N LEU A 176 19.63 -15.81 -3.65
CA LEU A 176 20.73 -15.14 -2.95
C LEU A 176 20.34 -14.76 -1.52
N MET A 177 19.13 -14.23 -1.33
CA MET A 177 18.66 -13.78 -0.01
C MET A 177 18.19 -14.92 0.91
N PHE A 178 17.55 -15.95 0.35
CA PHE A 178 16.81 -16.96 1.14
C PHE A 178 17.14 -18.41 0.77
N GLY A 179 18.05 -18.64 -0.18
CA GLY A 179 18.41 -19.98 -0.66
C GLY A 179 17.29 -20.69 -1.44
N ARG A 180 16.20 -19.98 -1.80
CA ARG A 180 14.97 -20.58 -2.37
C ARG A 180 14.42 -19.75 -3.52
N THR A 181 13.76 -20.42 -4.47
CA THR A 181 12.98 -19.77 -5.53
C THR A 181 11.67 -19.20 -5.02
N ALA A 182 11.04 -18.29 -5.78
CA ALA A 182 9.70 -17.78 -5.45
C ALA A 182 8.68 -18.92 -5.28
N LYS A 183 8.74 -19.95 -6.15
CA LYS A 183 7.85 -21.13 -6.07
C LYS A 183 8.02 -21.89 -4.75
N GLN A 184 9.25 -22.07 -4.30
CA GLN A 184 9.54 -22.75 -3.03
C GLN A 184 9.10 -21.92 -1.83
N LEU A 185 9.30 -20.59 -1.87
CA LEU A 185 8.85 -19.68 -0.81
C LEU A 185 7.32 -19.59 -0.71
N CYS A 186 6.62 -19.50 -1.84
CA CYS A 186 5.15 -19.56 -1.85
C CYS A 186 4.62 -20.88 -1.27
N LYS A 187 5.30 -22.01 -1.54
CA LYS A 187 4.94 -23.29 -0.95
C LYS A 187 5.12 -23.30 0.56
N SER A 188 6.19 -22.69 1.09
CA SER A 188 6.42 -22.64 2.55
C SER A 188 5.46 -21.68 3.26
N TYR A 189 5.16 -20.53 2.66
CA TYR A 189 4.24 -19.54 3.24
C TYR A 189 2.77 -19.78 2.91
N GLN A 190 2.46 -20.81 2.11
CA GLN A 190 1.10 -21.12 1.64
C GLN A 190 0.41 -19.91 0.99
N CYS A 191 1.16 -19.12 0.23
CA CYS A 191 0.69 -17.89 -0.38
C CYS A 191 0.75 -17.95 -1.92
N LYS A 192 0.04 -17.04 -2.59
CA LYS A 192 0.22 -16.82 -4.03
C LYS A 192 1.49 -16.01 -4.31
N LYS A 193 1.96 -16.02 -5.56
CA LYS A 193 3.22 -15.35 -5.97
C LYS A 193 3.16 -13.83 -5.84
N ASP A 194 2.01 -13.24 -6.13
CA ASP A 194 1.71 -11.81 -5.96
C ASP A 194 1.62 -11.39 -4.48
N GLN A 195 1.32 -12.34 -3.58
CA GLN A 195 1.25 -12.13 -2.13
C GLN A 195 2.57 -12.40 -1.40
N LEU A 196 3.59 -12.92 -2.10
CA LEU A 196 4.84 -13.36 -1.47
C LEU A 196 5.54 -12.25 -0.67
N ARG A 197 5.48 -11.01 -1.15
CA ARG A 197 6.10 -9.85 -0.48
C ARG A 197 5.49 -9.54 0.88
N ASP A 198 4.21 -9.85 1.06
CA ASP A 198 3.51 -9.60 2.32
C ASP A 198 3.87 -10.61 3.40
N GLN A 199 4.60 -11.69 3.05
CA GLN A 199 5.00 -12.74 3.98
C GLN A 199 6.39 -12.49 4.62
N PHE A 200 7.13 -11.50 4.12
CA PHE A 200 8.48 -11.22 4.59
C PHE A 200 8.50 -10.34 5.84
N GLU A 201 9.48 -10.57 6.71
CA GLU A 201 9.72 -9.71 7.86
C GLU A 201 10.30 -8.37 7.42
N ARG A 202 10.27 -7.40 8.35
CA ARG A 202 10.78 -6.05 8.12
C ARG A 202 12.20 -5.99 7.58
N LYS A 203 13.11 -6.72 8.23
CA LYS A 203 14.52 -6.80 7.83
C LYS A 203 14.69 -7.33 6.40
N ASP A 204 13.83 -8.26 6.00
CA ASP A 204 13.86 -8.90 4.68
C ASP A 204 13.36 -7.92 3.62
N ILE A 205 12.26 -7.20 3.88
CA ILE A 205 11.74 -6.17 2.97
C ILE A 205 12.79 -5.08 2.72
N ILE A 206 13.44 -4.59 3.78
CA ILE A 206 14.51 -3.58 3.66
C ILE A 206 15.69 -4.13 2.85
N GLY A 207 16.13 -5.35 3.15
CA GLY A 207 17.23 -6.00 2.44
C GLY A 207 16.94 -6.18 0.95
N ILE A 208 15.75 -6.70 0.62
CA ILE A 208 15.35 -6.86 -0.78
C ILE A 208 15.26 -5.50 -1.48
N ARG A 209 14.68 -4.47 -0.84
CA ARG A 209 14.57 -3.13 -1.43
C ARG A 209 15.93 -2.57 -1.82
N ARG A 210 16.92 -2.65 -0.92
CA ARG A 210 18.29 -2.17 -1.19
C ARG A 210 18.94 -2.89 -2.37
N LEU A 211 18.75 -4.20 -2.47
CA LEU A 211 19.27 -4.99 -3.58
C LEU A 211 18.59 -4.61 -4.90
N GLU A 212 17.27 -4.47 -4.91
CA GLU A 212 16.53 -4.05 -6.11
C GLU A 212 16.89 -2.62 -6.52
N GLU A 213 17.09 -1.71 -5.58
CA GLU A 213 17.52 -0.33 -5.85
C GLU A 213 18.92 -0.28 -6.50
N HIS A 214 19.88 -1.06 -5.97
CA HIS A 214 21.21 -1.12 -6.56
C HIS A 214 21.19 -1.82 -7.92
N ALA A 215 20.47 -2.94 -8.05
CA ALA A 215 20.32 -3.66 -9.31
C ALA A 215 19.65 -2.78 -10.38
N MET A 216 18.61 -2.03 -10.04
CA MET A 216 17.97 -1.06 -10.92
C MET A 216 18.97 -0.02 -11.42
N ASN A 217 19.78 0.57 -10.54
CA ASN A 217 20.81 1.53 -10.96
C ASN A 217 21.84 0.93 -11.93
N LEU A 218 22.23 -0.34 -11.74
CA LEU A 218 23.12 -1.04 -12.68
C LEU A 218 22.43 -1.29 -14.04
N VAL A 219 21.15 -1.65 -14.04
CA VAL A 219 20.36 -1.82 -15.27
C VAL A 219 20.23 -0.49 -16.01
N ASP A 220 19.72 0.54 -15.35
CA ASP A 220 19.37 1.81 -16.00
C ASP A 220 20.59 2.63 -16.43
N ARG A 221 21.62 2.72 -15.56
CA ARG A 221 22.76 3.62 -15.80
C ARG A 221 23.92 2.95 -16.50
N GLN A 222 24.04 1.64 -16.36
CA GLN A 222 25.19 0.88 -16.86
C GLN A 222 24.78 -0.18 -17.89
N ASN A 223 23.49 -0.29 -18.23
CA ASN A 223 22.95 -1.28 -19.17
C ASN A 223 23.39 -2.71 -18.83
N VAL A 224 23.50 -3.02 -17.53
CA VAL A 224 23.87 -4.36 -17.05
C VAL A 224 22.65 -5.27 -17.16
N HIS A 225 22.85 -6.50 -17.63
CA HIS A 225 21.77 -7.47 -17.72
C HIS A 225 21.12 -7.70 -16.33
N PRO A 226 19.78 -7.60 -16.16
CA PRO A 226 19.08 -7.67 -14.88
C PRO A 226 19.47 -8.81 -13.93
N VAL A 227 19.68 -10.02 -14.45
CA VAL A 227 20.14 -11.16 -13.63
C VAL A 227 21.54 -10.91 -13.06
N GLN A 228 22.42 -10.31 -13.86
CA GLN A 228 23.78 -10.00 -13.48
C GLN A 228 23.80 -8.79 -12.51
N ALA A 229 22.99 -7.77 -12.77
CA ALA A 229 22.80 -6.63 -11.88
C ALA A 229 22.40 -7.07 -10.47
N VAL A 230 21.50 -8.05 -10.33
CA VAL A 230 21.12 -8.61 -9.03
C VAL A 230 22.30 -9.29 -8.32
N LYS A 231 23.13 -10.04 -9.05
CA LYS A 231 24.32 -10.71 -8.48
C LYS A 231 25.38 -9.70 -8.04
N GLU A 232 25.61 -8.67 -8.83
CA GLU A 232 26.56 -7.59 -8.52
C GLU A 232 26.10 -6.77 -7.32
N ALA A 233 24.81 -6.39 -7.30
CA ALA A 233 24.19 -5.74 -6.15
C ALA A 233 24.35 -6.56 -4.86
N PHE A 234 24.14 -7.87 -4.95
CA PHE A 234 24.32 -8.76 -3.80
C PHE A 234 25.78 -8.86 -3.37
N SER A 235 26.71 -8.99 -4.32
CA SER A 235 28.14 -9.09 -4.02
C SER A 235 28.68 -7.81 -3.37
N PHE A 236 28.25 -6.64 -3.85
CA PHE A 236 28.55 -5.35 -3.23
C PHE A 236 28.05 -5.29 -1.78
N TRP A 237 26.84 -5.80 -1.54
CA TRP A 237 26.24 -5.78 -0.21
C TRP A 237 26.86 -6.79 0.77
N ASP A 238 27.23 -7.98 0.30
CA ASP A 238 27.90 -9.00 1.11
C ASP A 238 29.34 -8.60 1.45
N GLY A 239 30.05 -7.96 0.51
CA GLY A 239 31.37 -7.37 0.77
C GLY A 239 31.36 -6.19 1.74
N ALA A 240 30.22 -5.50 1.91
CA ALA A 240 30.04 -4.42 2.88
C ALA A 240 29.63 -4.89 4.29
N ARG A 241 29.50 -6.21 4.50
CA ARG A 241 29.24 -6.84 5.82
C ARG A 241 30.53 -7.29 6.53
N VAL A 242 31.71 -7.04 5.96
CA VAL A 242 33.03 -7.31 6.56
C VAL A 242 33.53 -6.09 7.34
#